data_AF-A0A6J4VT83-F1
#
_entry.id   AF-A0A6J4VT83-F1
#
_cell.length_a   1.000
_cell.length_b   1.000
_cell.length_c   1.000
_cell.angle_alpha   90.00
_cell.angle_beta   90.00
_cell.angle_gamma   90.00
#
_symmetry.space_group_name_H-M   'P 1'
#
loop_
_entity.id
_entity.type
_entity.pdbx_description
1 polymer ?
#
loop_
_entity_poly.entity_id
_entity_poly.type
_entity_poly.pdbx_seq_one_letter_code
_entity_poly.pdbx_strand_id
1 'polypeptide(L)' 'MLYEVTYQVGGDERTDTVDAPDAASAAASVREANGHSPELFELLLVHLVEDHVADRLAARPPDGGVVAED' A
#
# COMPACT_ATOMS: atom_id res chain seq x y z
N MET A 1 -1.98 5.71 12.92
CA MET A 1 -0.79 6.07 12.10
C MET A 1 -1.02 5.44 10.75
N LEU A 2 -0.69 6.13 9.67
CA LEU A 2 -1.01 5.66 8.33
C LEU A 2 0.14 4.81 7.77
N TYR A 3 -0.17 3.62 7.27
CA TYR A 3 0.79 2.71 6.66
C TYR A 3 0.35 2.34 5.26
N GLU A 4 1.25 2.27 4.30
CA GLU A 4 0.98 1.52 3.07
C GLU A 4 1.52 0.09 3.23
N VAL A 5 0.66 -0.86 2.91
CA VAL A 5 0.89 -2.28 2.99
C VAL A 5 0.82 -2.82 1.58
N THR A 6 1.95 -3.30 1.05
CA THR A 6 2.04 -3.98 -0.24
C THR A 6 2.07 -5.48 -0.02
N TYR A 7 1.24 -6.20 -0.76
CA TYR A 7 1.01 -7.62 -0.59
C TYR A 7 0.60 -8.26 -1.91
N GLN A 8 0.73 -9.58 -2.05
CA GLN A 8 0.19 -10.33 -3.18
C GLN A 8 -1.02 -11.14 -2.74
N VAL A 9 -2.09 -11.11 -3.55
CA VAL A 9 -3.24 -12.01 -3.43
C VAL A 9 -3.48 -12.73 -4.74
N GLY A 10 -3.35 -14.06 -4.75
CA GLY A 10 -3.62 -14.88 -5.94
C GLY A 10 -2.66 -14.62 -7.10
N GLY A 11 -1.46 -14.09 -6.81
CA GLY A 11 -0.46 -13.70 -7.81
C GLY A 11 -0.54 -12.25 -8.27
N ASP A 12 -1.54 -11.49 -7.81
CA ASP A 12 -1.65 -10.05 -8.08
C ASP A 12 -1.08 -9.23 -6.93
N GLU A 13 -0.15 -8.32 -7.23
CA GLU A 13 0.36 -7.34 -6.27
C GLU A 13 -0.67 -6.22 -6.05
N ARG A 14 -0.87 -5.86 -4.78
CA ARG A 14 -1.76 -4.79 -4.33
C ARG A 14 -1.11 -3.97 -3.24
N THR A 15 -1.50 -2.71 -3.16
CA THR A 15 -1.07 -1.79 -2.10
C THR A 15 -2.31 -1.15 -1.48
N ASP A 16 -2.47 -1.30 -0.18
CA ASP A 16 -3.53 -0.67 0.61
C ASP A 16 -2.95 0.30 1.63
N THR A 17 -3.69 1.37 1.89
CA THR A 17 -3.36 2.33 2.94
C THR A 17 -4.23 2.07 4.17
N VAL A 18 -3.60 1.87 5.32
CA VAL A 18 -4.24 1.38 6.56
C VAL A 18 -3.87 2.30 7.72
N ASP A 19 -4.88 2.76 8.46
CA ASP A 19 -4.61 3.37 9.76
C ASP A 19 -4.48 2.30 10.84
N ALA A 20 -3.32 2.26 11.49
CA ALA A 20 -2.98 1.28 12.52
C ALA A 20 -2.09 1.89 13.62
N PRO A 21 -2.06 1.29 14.82
CA PRO A 21 -1.17 1.72 15.90
C PRO A 21 0.29 1.31 15.69
N ASP A 22 0.60 0.41 14.76
CA ASP A 22 1.94 -0.06 14.42
C ASP A 22 1.92 -0.87 13.10
N ALA A 23 3.10 -1.16 12.53
CA ALA A 23 3.24 -1.86 11.26
C ALA A 23 2.69 -3.31 11.30
N ALA A 24 2.79 -4.00 12.44
CA ALA A 24 2.29 -5.37 12.57
C ALA A 24 0.76 -5.39 12.59
N SER A 25 0.15 -4.42 13.29
CA SER A 25 -1.29 -4.19 13.26
C SER A 25 -1.79 -3.85 11.85
N ALA A 26 -1.07 -3.03 11.08
CA ALA A 26 -1.41 -2.71 9.69
C ALA A 26 -1.42 -3.96 8.79
N ALA A 27 -0.36 -4.78 8.87
CA ALA A 27 -0.27 -6.03 8.10
C ALA A 27 -1.37 -7.03 8.49
N ALA A 28 -1.70 -7.12 9.79
CA ALA A 28 -2.75 -7.98 10.28
C ALA A 28 -4.12 -7.58 9.69
N SER A 29 -4.46 -6.29 9.70
CA SER A 29 -5.72 -5.80 9.15
C SER A 29 -5.90 -6.11 7.66
N VAL A 30 -4.84 -5.95 6.86
CA VAL A 30 -4.89 -6.29 5.42
C VAL A 30 -5.06 -7.79 5.20
N ARG A 31 -4.35 -8.59 5.99
CA ARG A 31 -4.47 -10.05 5.93
C ARG A 31 -5.86 -10.53 6.34
N GLU A 32 -6.48 -9.91 7.35
CA GLU A 32 -7.85 -10.19 7.76
C GLU A 32 -8.87 -9.80 6.67
N ALA A 33 -8.69 -8.63 6.06
CA ALA A 33 -9.57 -8.13 4.99
C ALA A 33 -9.54 -9.00 3.73
N ASN A 34 -8.39 -9.60 3.39
CA ASN A 34 -8.24 -10.44 2.20
C ASN A 34 -8.51 -11.93 2.47
N GLY A 35 -8.99 -12.28 3.67
CA GLY A 35 -9.34 -13.64 4.07
C GLY A 35 -8.13 -14.46 4.53
N HIS A 36 -8.34 -15.32 5.53
CA HIS A 36 -7.28 -16.08 6.19
C HIS A 36 -6.56 -17.13 5.32
N SER A 37 -6.81 -17.22 4.00
CA SER A 37 -6.20 -18.20 3.11
C SER A 37 -4.69 -17.92 2.96
N PRO A 38 -3.82 -18.62 3.72
CA PRO A 38 -2.40 -18.30 3.77
C PRO A 38 -1.68 -18.70 2.49
N GLU A 39 -2.28 -19.56 1.66
CA GLU A 39 -1.73 -20.01 0.37
C GLU A 39 -1.87 -18.96 -0.73
N LEU A 40 -2.71 -17.94 -0.51
CA LEU A 40 -2.97 -16.90 -1.50
C LEU A 40 -2.42 -15.54 -1.10
N PHE A 41 -2.04 -15.33 0.17
CA PHE A 41 -1.61 -14.03 0.68
C PHE A 41 -0.12 -14.02 1.03
N GLU A 42 0.64 -13.12 0.40
CA GLU A 42 2.03 -12.87 0.72
C GLU A 42 2.25 -11.39 1.07
N LEU A 43 2.76 -11.12 2.26
CA LEU A 43 3.11 -9.75 2.67
C LEU A 43 4.48 -9.39 2.08
N LEU A 44 4.56 -8.31 1.32
CA LEU A 44 5.80 -7.86 0.69
C LEU A 44 6.46 -6.71 1.43
N LEU A 45 5.70 -5.66 1.74
CA LEU A 45 6.23 -4.44 2.35
C LEU A 45 5.18 -3.79 3.25
N VAL A 46 5.64 -3.25 4.38
CA VAL A 46 4.86 -2.33 5.21
C VAL A 46 5.72 -1.11 5.44
N HIS A 47 5.24 0.07 5.04
CA HIS A 47 5.95 1.32 5.26
C HIS A 47 5.05 2.31 6.01
N LEU A 48 5.63 3.06 6.95
CA LEU A 48 4.95 4.17 7.60
C LEU A 48 4.87 5.34 6.62
N VAL A 49 3.66 5.85 6.40
CA VAL A 49 3.44 7.07 5.64
C VAL A 49 3.69 8.23 6.61
N GLU A 50 4.95 8.64 6.72
CA GLU A 50 5.26 9.89 7.38
C GLU A 50 4.76 11.04 6.50
N ASP A 51 4.16 12.05 7.14
CA ASP A 51 3.39 13.18 6.60
C ASP A 51 4.02 13.92 5.39
N HIS A 52 5.27 13.63 5.05
CA HIS A 52 5.95 14.06 3.83
C HIS A 52 5.47 13.37 2.53
N VAL A 53 4.71 12.28 2.59
CA VAL A 53 4.19 11.56 1.40
C VAL A 53 2.76 11.94 1.05
N ALA A 54 2.00 12.58 1.96
CA ALA A 54 0.67 13.11 1.68
C ALA A 54 0.68 14.10 0.48
N ASP A 55 1.79 14.83 0.31
CA ASP A 55 2.01 15.74 -0.82
C ASP A 55 2.29 14.99 -2.14
N ARG A 56 2.97 13.82 -2.10
CA ARG A 56 3.24 13.01 -3.30
C ARG A 56 2.06 12.16 -3.76
N LEU A 57 1.20 11.70 -2.85
CA LEU A 57 0.00 10.94 -3.21
C LEU A 57 -1.05 11.84 -3.89
N ALA A 58 -1.11 13.13 -3.51
CA ALA A 58 -1.91 14.14 -4.20
C ALA A 58 -1.32 14.58 -5.56
N ALA A 59 0.00 14.43 -5.75
CA ALA A 59 0.71 14.85 -6.95
C ALA A 59 0.85 13.76 -8.03
N ARG A 60 0.25 12.58 -7.86
CA ARG A 60 0.21 11.57 -8.93
C ARG A 60 -0.93 11.91 -9.89
N PRO A 61 -0.66 12.46 -11.09
CA PRO A 61 -1.72 12.57 -12.10
C PRO A 61 -2.20 11.15 -12.45
N PRO A 62 -3.51 10.92 -12.60
CA PRO A 62 -4.01 9.68 -13.19
C PRO A 62 -3.52 9.67 -14.64
N ASP A 63 -2.72 8.67 -14.99
CA ASP A 63 -2.29 8.30 -16.35
C ASP A 63 -2.15 9.39 -17.43
N GLY A 64 -0.91 9.60 -17.88
CA GLY A 64 -0.63 10.00 -19.27
C GLY A 64 -0.35 11.48 -19.49
N GLY A 65 0.94 11.84 -19.50
CA GLY A 65 1.39 13.14 -19.98
C GLY A 65 2.89 13.18 -20.16
N VAL A 66 3.39 12.69 -21.29
CA VAL A 66 4.71 13.10 -21.78
C VAL A 66 4.66 14.60 -22.07
N VAL A 67 5.53 15.39 -21.45
CA VAL A 67 5.93 16.69 -22.01
C VAL A 67 7.44 16.78 -21.96
N ALA A 68 8.00 16.89 -23.17
CA ALA A 68 9.42 17.05 -23.44
C ALA A 68 9.92 18.39 -22.88
N GLU A 69 11.13 18.38 -22.31
CA GLU A 69 11.86 19.60 -22.00
C GLU A 69 12.51 20.11 -23.31
N ASP A 70 12.28 21.38 -23.64
CA ASP A 70 12.96 22.15 -24.70
C ASP A 70 14.24 22.79 -24.15
#